data_AF-A0A5D3DR83-F1
#
_entry.id   AF-A0A5D3DR83-F1
#
_cell.length_a   1.000
_cell.length_b   1.000
_cell.length_c   1.000
_cell.angle_alpha   90.00
_cell.angle_beta   90.00
_cell.angle_gamma   90.00
#
_symmetry.space_group_name_H-M   'P 1'
#
loop_
_entity.id
_entity.type
_entity.pdbx_description
1 polymer ?
#
loop_
_entity_poly.entity_id
_entity_poly.type
_entity_poly.pdbx_seq_one_letter_code
_entity_poly.pdbx_strand_id
1 'polypeptide(L)' 'MILVIPDLRFVLMEECPHFPTKYASQSVRDAYDRWTKANDKARLHILASMSDILSKKHEIMITARQIMDSFREMFGQSSI' A
#
# COMPACT_ATOMS: atom_id res chain seq x y z
N MET A 1 -7.35 10.43 -0.52
CA MET A 1 -8.25 9.48 0.18
C MET A 1 -7.47 8.88 1.34
N ILE A 2 -7.70 9.34 2.58
CA ILE A 2 -7.13 8.66 3.75
C ILE A 2 -7.87 7.32 3.89
N LEU A 3 -7.15 6.24 4.18
CA LEU A 3 -7.66 4.87 4.28
C LEU A 3 -8.67 4.74 5.44
N VAL A 4 -9.89 5.28 5.30
CA VAL A 4 -10.97 5.15 6.29
C VAL A 4 -11.73 3.83 6.03
N ILE A 5 -11.01 2.72 5.93
CA ILE A 5 -11.61 1.39 6.01
C ILE A 5 -11.25 0.86 7.39
N PRO A 6 -12.17 0.90 8.38
CA PRO A 6 -11.90 0.45 9.75
C PRO A 6 -11.31 -0.97 9.78
N ASP A 7 -11.79 -1.83 8.88
CA ASP A 7 -11.35 -3.22 8.74
C ASP A 7 -9.91 -3.39 8.25
N LEU A 8 -9.24 -2.32 7.80
CA LEU A 8 -7.84 -2.33 7.36
C LEU A 8 -6.94 -1.55 8.33
N ARG A 9 -7.48 -0.90 9.36
CA ARG A 9 -6.64 -0.12 10.29
C ARG A 9 -5.71 -1.00 11.11
N PHE A 10 -6.14 -2.21 11.45
CA PHE A 10 -5.32 -3.10 12.27
C PHE A 10 -4.02 -3.49 11.56
N VAL A 11 -4.04 -3.73 10.23
CA VAL A 11 -2.82 -4.02 9.46
C VAL A 11 -1.87 -2.82 9.31
N LEU A 12 -2.33 -1.60 9.63
CA LEU A 12 -1.49 -0.40 9.65
C LEU A 12 -0.88 -0.12 11.03
N MET A 13 -1.45 -0.69 12.09
CA MET A 13 -1.09 -0.39 13.49
C MET A 13 -0.44 -1.58 14.21
N GLU A 14 -0.69 -2.80 13.73
CA GLU A 14 -0.17 -4.05 14.31
C GLU A 14 0.96 -4.61 13.45
N GLU A 15 1.91 -5.30 14.08
CA GLU A 15 2.97 -6.00 13.37
C GLU A 15 2.44 -7.18 12.56
N CYS A 16 3.17 -7.56 11.50
CA CYS A 16 2.88 -8.76 10.74
C CYS A 16 3.00 -10.00 11.65
N PRO A 17 1.96 -10.83 11.77
CA PRO A 17 2.04 -12.04 12.57
C PRO A 17 3.06 -13.01 11.98
N HIS A 18 3.77 -13.74 12.84
CA HIS A 18 4.70 -14.78 12.42
C HIS A 18 3.97 -15.85 11.60
N PHE A 19 4.67 -16.38 10.59
CA PHE A 19 4.15 -17.48 9.79
C PHE A 19 3.82 -18.67 10.70
N PRO A 20 2.58 -19.21 10.65
CA PRO A 20 2.17 -20.28 11.53
C PRO A 20 2.99 -21.55 11.29
N THR A 21 3.49 -22.16 12.36
CA THR A 21 4.18 -23.45 12.26
C THR A 21 3.20 -24.56 11.86
N LYS A 22 3.72 -25.71 11.40
CA LYS A 22 2.89 -26.87 11.02
C LYS A 22 2.00 -27.40 12.15
N TYR A 23 2.35 -27.13 13.41
CA TYR A 23 1.56 -27.53 14.59
C TYR A 23 0.76 -26.38 15.22
N ALA A 24 0.72 -25.21 14.58
CA ALA A 24 -0.09 -24.09 15.05
C ALA A 24 -1.57 -24.45 15.09
N SER A 25 -2.27 -23.97 16.12
CA SER A 25 -3.72 -24.12 16.25
C SER A 25 -4.45 -23.44 15.09
N GLN A 26 -5.68 -23.89 14.83
CA GLN A 26 -6.49 -23.32 13.77
C GLN A 26 -6.72 -21.81 13.95
N SER A 27 -6.92 -21.35 15.19
CA SER A 27 -7.11 -19.92 15.47
C SER A 27 -5.90 -19.05 15.10
N VAL A 28 -4.68 -19.56 15.27
CA VAL A 28 -3.45 -18.85 14.87
C VAL A 28 -3.34 -18.78 13.35
N ARG A 29 -3.69 -19.87 12.65
CA ARG A 29 -3.73 -19.90 11.18
C ARG A 29 -4.78 -18.94 10.63
N ASP A 30 -5.99 -18.95 11.20
CA ASP A 30 -7.09 -18.07 10.80
C ASP A 30 -6.75 -16.59 11.02
N ALA A 31 -6.09 -16.27 12.14
CA ALA A 31 -5.62 -14.91 12.42
C ALA A 31 -4.56 -14.45 11.42
N TYR A 32 -3.59 -15.30 11.10
CA TYR A 32 -2.57 -15.02 10.07
C TYR A 32 -3.20 -14.82 8.69
N ASP A 33 -4.13 -15.69 8.29
CA ASP A 33 -4.82 -15.60 7.00
C ASP A 33 -5.68 -14.33 6.91
N ARG A 34 -6.40 -13.99 7.99
CA ARG A 34 -7.18 -12.76 8.07
C ARG A 34 -6.30 -11.52 7.94
N TRP A 35 -5.19 -11.50 8.68
CA TRP A 35 -4.23 -10.39 8.62
C TRP A 35 -3.64 -10.24 7.22
N THR A 36 -3.20 -11.35 6.61
CA THR A 36 -2.59 -11.34 5.27
C THR A 36 -3.57 -10.84 4.20
N LYS A 37 -4.81 -11.32 4.21
CA LYS A 37 -5.86 -10.86 3.28
C LYS A 37 -6.17 -9.37 3.44
N ALA A 38 -6.23 -8.89 4.67
CA ALA A 38 -6.43 -7.46 4.95
C ALA A 38 -5.22 -6.63 4.50
N ASN A 39 -4.00 -7.12 4.73
CA ASN A 39 -2.76 -6.47 4.32
C ASN A 39 -2.68 -6.33 2.79
N ASP A 40 -2.98 -7.39 2.03
CA ASP A 40 -2.99 -7.34 0.57
C ASP A 40 -3.99 -6.29 0.04
N LYS A 41 -5.18 -6.23 0.65
CA LYS A 41 -6.18 -5.21 0.32
C LYS A 41 -5.71 -3.80 0.68
N ALA A 42 -5.10 -3.61 1.85
CA ALA A 42 -4.57 -2.32 2.28
C ALA A 42 -3.45 -1.83 1.35
N ARG A 43 -2.51 -2.71 0.98
CA ARG A 43 -1.44 -2.42 0.02
C ARG A 43 -2.00 -1.95 -1.32
N LEU A 44 -2.97 -2.68 -1.87
CA LEU A 44 -3.60 -2.30 -3.13
C LEU A 44 -4.29 -0.93 -3.05
N HIS A 45 -5.03 -0.66 -1.97
CA HIS A 45 -5.69 0.62 -1.78
C HIS A 45 -4.70 1.79 -1.63
N ILE A 46 -3.59 1.61 -0.90
CA ILE A 46 -2.56 2.63 -0.75
C ILE A 46 -1.96 2.95 -2.13
N LEU A 47 -1.55 1.94 -2.89
CA LEU A 47 -0.98 2.11 -4.22
C LEU A 47 -1.97 2.78 -5.20
N ALA A 48 -3.23 2.35 -5.17
CA ALA A 48 -4.28 2.96 -5.98
C ALA A 48 -4.51 4.43 -5.61
N SER A 49 -4.54 4.76 -4.31
CA SER A 49 -4.68 6.15 -3.87
C SER A 49 -3.46 6.99 -4.22
N MET A 50 -2.24 6.45 -4.15
CA MET A 50 -1.03 7.15 -4.59
C MET A 50 -1.10 7.44 -6.09
N SER A 51 -1.49 6.44 -6.89
CA SER A 51 -1.67 6.58 -8.34
C SER A 51 -2.74 7.62 -8.69
N ASP A 52 -3.89 7.63 -8.01
CA ASP A 52 -4.95 8.62 -8.21
C ASP A 52 -4.48 10.05 -7.88
N ILE A 53 -3.82 10.23 -6.74
CA ILE A 53 -3.29 11.54 -6.32
C ILE A 53 -2.22 12.03 -7.29
N LEU A 54 -1.29 11.15 -7.69
CA LEU A 54 -0.25 11.49 -8.66
C LEU A 54 -0.87 11.81 -10.03
N SER A 55 -1.82 11.01 -10.51
CA SER A 55 -2.49 11.25 -11.79
C SER A 55 -3.17 12.62 -11.80
N LYS A 56 -3.94 12.96 -10.76
CA LYS A 56 -4.60 14.28 -10.61
C LYS A 56 -3.61 15.44 -10.55
N LYS A 57 -2.51 15.28 -9.80
CA LYS A 57 -1.47 16.32 -9.69
C LYS A 57 -0.83 16.65 -11.05
N HIS A 58 -0.70 15.65 -11.92
CA HIS A 58 0.02 15.78 -13.20
C HIS A 58 -0.91 15.83 -14.41
N GLU A 59 -2.24 15.83 -14.22
CA GLU A 59 -3.25 15.82 -15.29
C GLU A 59 -3.12 17.00 -16.25
N ILE A 60 -2.70 18.16 -15.74
CA ILE A 60 -2.52 19.40 -16.52
C ILE A 60 -1.19 19.46 -17.29
N MET A 61 -0.30 18.48 -17.09
CA MET A 61 0.99 18.46 -17.77
C MET A 61 0.84 17.93 -19.19
N ILE A 62 1.45 18.65 -20.14
CA ILE A 62 1.25 18.39 -21.57
C ILE A 62 2.14 17.25 -22.08
N THR A 63 3.33 17.11 -21.49
CA THR A 63 4.34 16.16 -21.98
C THR A 63 4.73 15.14 -20.91
N ALA A 64 5.02 13.91 -21.33
CA ALA A 64 5.56 12.89 -20.45
C ALA A 64 6.88 13.32 -19.78
N ARG A 65 7.69 14.18 -20.44
CA ARG A 65 8.92 14.75 -19.86
C ARG A 65 8.62 15.58 -18.62
N GLN A 66 7.63 16.46 -18.66
CA GLN A 66 7.24 17.27 -17.49
C GLN A 66 6.79 16.39 -16.31
N ILE A 67 6.06 15.31 -16.58
CA ILE A 67 5.66 14.34 -15.56
C ILE A 67 6.90 13.69 -14.94
N MET A 68 7.85 13.24 -15.77
CA MET A 68 9.09 12.61 -15.28
C MET A 68 10.01 13.56 -14.51
N ASP A 69 10.11 14.83 -14.93
CA ASP A 69 10.87 15.85 -14.22
C ASP A 69 10.24 16.13 -12.85
N SER A 70 8.91 16.23 -12.77
CA SER A 70 8.17 16.38 -11.51
C SER A 70 8.35 15.15 -10.60
N PHE A 71 8.32 13.93 -11.14
CA PHE A 71 8.62 12.73 -10.36
C PHE A 71 10.06 12.73 -9.84
N ARG A 72 11.03 13.17 -10.63
CA ARG A 72 12.43 13.31 -10.20
C ARG A 72 12.58 14.35 -9.09
N GLU A 73 11.79 15.43 -9.13
CA GLU A 73 11.77 16.42 -8.05
C GLU A 73 11.13 15.84 -6.78
N MET A 74 10.00 15.14 -6.90
CA MET A 74 9.26 14.58 -5.76
C MET A 74 9.97 13.42 -5.06
N PHE A 75 10.60 12.54 -5.83
CA PHE A 75 11.21 11.29 -5.32
C PHE A 75 12.74 11.31 -5.37
N GLY A 76 13.34 12.41 -5.84
CA GLY A 76 14.78 12.53 -6.08
C GLY A 76 15.22 11.85 -7.37
N GLN A 77 16.52 11.95 -7.67
CA GLN A 77 17.13 11.05 -8.65
C GLN A 77 17.21 9.66 -8.03
N SER A 78 16.39 8.75 -8.52
CA SER A 78 16.51 7.34 -8.19
C SER A 78 17.94 6.89 -8.48
N SER A 79 18.69 6.51 -7.45
CA SER A 79 19.92 5.73 -7.62
C SER A 79 19.49 4.31 -7.98
N ILE A 80 19.30 4.06 -9.28
CA ILE A 80 19.25 2.70 -9.82
C ILE A 80 20.48 2.55 -10.69
#